data_AF-A0AAU3KZK3-F1
#
_entry.id   AF-A0AAU3KZK3-F1
#
_cell.length_a   1.000
_cell.length_b   1.000
_cell.length_c   1.000
_cell.angle_alpha   90.00
_cell.angle_beta   90.00
_cell.angle_gamma   90.00
#
_symmetry.space_group_name_H-M   'P 1'
#
loop_
_entity.id
_entity.type
_entity.pdbx_description
1 polymer ?
#
loop_
_entity_poly.entity_id
_entity_poly.type
_entity_poly.pdbx_seq_one_letter_code
_entity_poly.pdbx_strand_id
1 'polypeptide(L)'
;MHSRRKTIRNALVRFLALAGLGAAFALNPFTAPIASADADYGGGCVLYDGNPAATIDSLRFRCGPAQQDNIFRDAAQGAVPMGVKNGWVIRPLDMAAWTPAVWIGKTFYTGPDGGYLMNRITPAGIEGWPANVYSAPAILDGRPTWALNYAPSPTPQIYDEIREITPGVWFGYSWSRDPGGPVALLTFALA
;
A
#
# COMPACT_ATOMS: atom_id res chain seq x y z
N MET A 1 -67.20 60.36 -41.75
CA MET A 1 -67.26 59.95 -43.17
C MET A 1 -66.06 59.04 -43.43
N HIS A 2 -66.30 57.79 -43.88
CA HIS A 2 -65.37 56.84 -44.56
C HIS A 2 -63.85 56.94 -44.24
N SER A 3 -63.15 55.96 -43.65
CA SER A 3 -62.99 54.53 -44.01
C SER A 3 -61.50 54.23 -44.23
N ARG A 4 -61.06 53.07 -43.71
CA ARG A 4 -60.02 52.14 -44.22
C ARG A 4 -58.54 52.31 -43.87
N ARG A 5 -57.99 51.13 -43.49
CA ARG A 5 -56.62 50.59 -43.72
C ARG A 5 -55.54 51.16 -42.80
N LYS A 6 -54.53 50.43 -42.34
CA LYS A 6 -54.04 49.04 -42.46
C LYS A 6 -53.06 48.91 -41.26
N THR A 7 -53.22 47.91 -40.42
CA THR A 7 -52.30 46.76 -40.32
C THR A 7 -51.04 47.00 -39.49
N ILE A 8 -51.15 46.54 -38.24
CA ILE A 8 -50.22 45.72 -37.44
C ILE A 8 -48.92 46.38 -36.96
N ARG A 9 -48.94 46.58 -35.64
CA ARG A 9 -47.89 47.07 -34.75
C ARG A 9 -46.84 46.00 -34.43
N ASN A 10 -45.63 46.51 -34.25
CA ASN A 10 -44.51 45.89 -33.56
C ASN A 10 -44.87 45.27 -32.21
N ALA A 11 -44.26 44.11 -31.99
CA ALA A 11 -43.50 43.70 -30.81
C ALA A 11 -44.23 43.41 -29.48
N LEU A 12 -43.65 42.37 -28.86
CA LEU A 12 -43.65 41.98 -27.45
C LEU A 12 -44.83 41.13 -26.93
N VAL A 13 -44.48 39.83 -26.81
CA VAL A 13 -44.61 38.97 -25.62
C VAL A 13 -46.03 38.71 -25.11
N ARG A 14 -46.40 37.42 -25.06
CA ARG A 14 -46.77 36.70 -23.81
C ARG A 14 -47.19 35.25 -24.09
N PHE A 15 -46.51 34.35 -23.38
CA PHE A 15 -46.93 33.07 -22.79
C PHE A 15 -47.63 31.99 -23.65
N LEU A 16 -46.91 30.89 -23.85
CA LEU A 16 -47.47 29.55 -23.72
C LEU A 16 -46.58 28.74 -22.78
N ALA A 17 -47.22 28.20 -21.74
CA ALA A 17 -46.63 27.37 -20.72
C ALA A 17 -46.68 25.87 -21.10
N LEU A 18 -45.85 25.11 -20.38
CA LEU A 18 -45.82 23.65 -20.21
C LEU A 18 -45.21 22.82 -21.34
N ALA A 19 -44.04 22.24 -21.10
CA ALA A 19 -43.93 20.92 -20.45
C ALA A 19 -42.45 20.48 -20.32
N GLY A 20 -42.10 20.00 -19.12
CA GLY A 20 -41.14 18.91 -18.88
C GLY A 20 -39.71 19.01 -19.44
N LEU A 21 -38.74 19.27 -18.57
CA LEU A 21 -37.86 18.23 -18.03
C LEU A 21 -36.91 18.90 -17.04
N GLY A 22 -37.21 18.78 -15.75
CA GLY A 22 -36.23 19.01 -14.71
C GLY A 22 -35.26 17.84 -14.69
N ALA A 23 -34.07 18.03 -15.25
CA ALA A 23 -32.92 17.22 -14.87
C ALA A 23 -32.21 17.95 -13.73
N ALA A 24 -32.64 17.64 -12.50
CA ALA A 24 -31.90 17.99 -11.31
C ALA A 24 -30.52 17.33 -11.42
N PHE A 25 -29.47 18.14 -11.54
CA PHE A 25 -28.12 17.70 -11.22
C PHE A 25 -28.10 17.39 -9.72
N ALA A 26 -28.37 16.13 -9.39
CA ALA A 26 -28.05 15.60 -8.08
C ALA A 26 -26.52 15.70 -7.95
N LEU A 27 -26.08 16.65 -7.12
CA LEU A 27 -24.74 16.63 -6.55
C LEU A 27 -24.62 15.32 -5.78
N ASN A 28 -24.12 14.27 -6.42
CA ASN A 28 -23.62 13.12 -5.71
C ASN A 28 -22.45 13.64 -4.86
N PRO A 29 -22.53 13.67 -3.53
CA PRO A 29 -21.31 13.75 -2.77
C PRO A 29 -20.53 12.51 -3.17
N PHE A 30 -19.34 12.69 -3.74
CA PHE A 30 -18.34 11.64 -3.73
C PHE A 30 -18.07 11.35 -2.25
N THR A 31 -18.88 10.49 -1.65
CA THR A 31 -18.48 9.74 -0.47
C THR A 31 -17.38 8.85 -0.97
N ALA A 32 -16.14 9.33 -0.86
CA ALA A 32 -15.00 8.42 -0.84
C ALA A 32 -15.41 7.30 0.13
N PRO A 33 -15.29 6.01 -0.26
CA PRO A 33 -15.57 4.94 0.67
C PRO A 33 -14.75 5.24 1.91
N ILE A 34 -15.44 5.44 3.05
CA ILE A 34 -14.77 5.43 4.34
C ILE A 34 -14.15 4.05 4.37
N ALA A 35 -12.83 3.97 4.21
CA ALA A 35 -12.11 2.72 4.35
C ALA A 35 -12.51 2.20 5.73
N SER A 36 -13.33 1.14 5.74
CA SER A 36 -13.64 0.47 6.99
C SER A 36 -12.31 -0.04 7.51
N ALA A 37 -12.07 0.08 8.81
CA ALA A 37 -11.00 -0.69 9.42
C ALA A 37 -11.31 -2.17 9.16
N ASP A 38 -10.49 -2.86 8.38
CA ASP A 38 -10.69 -4.29 8.09
C ASP A 38 -10.07 -5.15 9.19
N ALA A 39 -9.02 -4.64 9.85
CA ALA A 39 -8.51 -5.18 11.10
C ALA A 39 -8.06 -4.04 12.04
N ASP A 40 -8.48 -4.12 13.31
CA ASP A 40 -8.12 -3.17 14.37
C ASP A 40 -7.35 -3.90 15.48
N TYR A 41 -6.12 -3.46 15.73
CA TYR A 41 -5.22 -4.00 16.75
C TYR A 41 -5.16 -3.12 18.01
N GLY A 42 -6.07 -2.14 18.14
CA GLY A 42 -6.21 -1.22 19.26
C GLY A 42 -5.31 0.02 19.15
N GLY A 43 -5.60 1.04 19.96
CA GLY A 43 -4.75 2.25 20.06
C GLY A 43 -4.60 3.05 18.75
N GLY A 44 -5.50 2.85 17.78
CA GLY A 44 -5.43 3.46 16.45
C GLY A 44 -4.52 2.71 15.45
N CYS A 45 -3.99 1.54 15.82
CA CYS A 45 -3.29 0.64 14.90
C CYS A 45 -4.32 -0.16 14.09
N VAL A 46 -4.59 0.32 12.88
CA VAL A 46 -5.64 -0.19 11.98
C VAL A 46 -5.06 -0.54 10.62
N LEU A 47 -5.51 -1.66 10.03
CA LEU A 47 -5.20 -2.02 8.64
C LEU A 47 -6.44 -1.76 7.75
N TYR A 48 -6.18 -1.35 6.51
CA TYR A 48 -7.21 -0.96 5.55
C TYR A 48 -7.02 -1.72 4.23
N ASP A 49 -7.95 -2.60 3.91
CA ASP A 49 -8.02 -3.24 2.61
C ASP A 49 -8.35 -2.20 1.53
N GLY A 50 -7.64 -2.30 0.40
CA GLY A 50 -7.79 -1.34 -0.69
C GLY A 50 -7.18 0.05 -0.43
N ASN A 51 -6.58 0.29 0.73
CA ASN A 51 -5.80 1.52 0.99
C ASN A 51 -4.38 1.21 1.52
N PRO A 52 -3.45 0.83 0.63
CA PRO A 52 -2.06 0.54 0.99
C PRO A 52 -1.36 1.70 1.73
N ALA A 53 -1.59 2.94 1.31
CA ALA A 53 -0.97 4.11 1.91
C ALA A 53 -1.39 4.30 3.38
N ALA A 54 -2.70 4.22 3.67
CA ALA A 54 -3.20 4.32 5.05
C ALA A 54 -2.70 3.15 5.92
N THR A 55 -2.61 1.94 5.35
CA THR A 55 -2.04 0.78 6.04
C THR A 55 -0.57 1.00 6.40
N ILE A 56 0.24 1.50 5.47
CA ILE A 56 1.66 1.82 5.72
C ILE A 56 1.80 2.91 6.78
N ASP A 57 1.01 3.98 6.71
CA ASP A 57 1.06 5.06 7.70
C ASP A 57 0.65 4.57 9.09
N SER A 58 -0.36 3.71 9.18
CA SER A 58 -0.76 3.06 10.43
C SER A 58 0.39 2.24 11.03
N LEU A 59 1.04 1.38 10.24
CA LEU A 59 2.19 0.58 10.69
C LEU A 59 3.32 1.45 11.23
N ARG A 60 3.62 2.58 10.57
CA ARG A 60 4.74 3.46 10.90
C ARG A 60 4.47 4.34 12.11
N PHE A 61 3.25 4.81 12.27
CA PHE A 61 2.95 5.93 13.18
C PHE A 61 1.93 5.59 14.26
N ARG A 62 1.25 4.44 14.17
CA ARG A 62 0.20 4.03 15.12
C ARG A 62 0.48 2.68 15.76
N CYS A 63 1.04 1.73 15.02
CA CYS A 63 1.28 0.37 15.50
C CYS A 63 2.56 0.24 16.32
N GLY A 64 2.41 -0.12 17.60
CA GLY A 64 3.53 -0.47 18.47
C GLY A 64 4.13 -1.85 18.16
N PRO A 65 5.30 -2.18 18.74
CA PRO A 65 6.00 -3.44 18.43
C PRO A 65 5.17 -4.71 18.63
N ALA A 66 4.46 -4.81 19.76
CA ALA A 66 3.60 -5.98 20.03
C ALA A 66 2.43 -6.09 19.03
N GLN A 67 1.90 -4.96 18.57
CA GLN A 67 0.84 -4.94 17.56
C GLN A 67 1.37 -5.36 16.20
N GLN A 68 2.57 -4.91 15.82
CA GLN A 68 3.25 -5.36 14.61
C GLN A 68 3.53 -6.87 14.63
N ASP A 69 3.99 -7.40 15.77
CA ASP A 69 4.18 -8.84 15.91
C ASP A 69 2.86 -9.61 15.76
N ASN A 70 1.75 -9.09 16.31
CA ASN A 70 0.43 -9.70 16.16
C ASN A 70 -0.07 -9.62 14.70
N ILE A 71 0.09 -8.47 14.04
CA ILE A 71 -0.21 -8.29 12.62
C ILE A 71 0.49 -9.35 11.76
N PHE A 72 1.80 -9.56 12.01
CA PHE A 72 2.55 -10.58 11.28
C PHE A 72 2.05 -12.00 11.57
N ARG A 73 1.77 -12.31 12.86
CA ARG A 73 1.27 -13.64 13.27
C ARG A 73 -0.12 -13.93 12.70
N ASP A 74 -0.99 -12.94 12.61
CA ASP A 74 -2.35 -13.12 12.12
C ASP A 74 -2.41 -13.26 10.60
N ALA A 75 -1.45 -12.65 9.89
CA ALA A 75 -1.35 -12.74 8.44
C ALA A 75 -1.07 -14.17 7.93
N ALA A 76 -1.65 -14.49 6.78
CA ALA A 76 -1.25 -15.64 5.98
C ALA A 76 0.03 -15.32 5.19
N GLN A 77 0.66 -16.32 4.57
CA GLN A 77 1.81 -16.09 3.67
C GLN A 77 1.46 -15.08 2.56
N GLY A 78 0.26 -15.18 1.99
CA GLY A 78 -0.22 -14.32 0.91
C GLY A 78 0.40 -14.63 -0.44
N ALA A 79 0.03 -13.83 -1.45
CA ALA A 79 0.66 -13.91 -2.76
C ALA A 79 2.14 -13.50 -2.65
N VAL A 80 3.00 -14.10 -3.48
CA VAL A 80 4.37 -13.60 -3.62
C VAL A 80 4.31 -12.18 -4.19
N PRO A 81 5.10 -11.20 -3.70
CA PRO A 81 5.17 -9.91 -4.35
C PRO A 81 5.76 -10.08 -5.75
N MET A 82 5.22 -9.34 -6.72
CA MET A 82 5.70 -9.30 -8.10
C MET A 82 5.95 -7.85 -8.55
N GLY A 83 6.99 -7.65 -9.36
CA GLY A 83 7.34 -6.35 -9.93
C GLY A 83 7.90 -5.37 -8.90
N VAL A 84 7.78 -4.08 -9.20
CA VAL A 84 8.31 -3.01 -8.34
C VAL A 84 7.44 -2.84 -7.10
N LYS A 85 8.12 -2.76 -5.94
CA LYS A 85 7.55 -2.44 -4.65
C LYS A 85 8.32 -1.31 -4.01
N ASN A 86 7.60 -0.29 -3.55
CA ASN A 86 8.16 0.75 -2.70
C ASN A 86 8.36 0.19 -1.29
N GLY A 87 9.33 0.72 -0.56
CA GLY A 87 9.73 0.18 0.73
C GLY A 87 9.79 1.21 1.84
N TRP A 88 9.44 0.79 3.05
CA TRP A 88 9.52 1.61 4.26
C TRP A 88 10.08 0.78 5.41
N VAL A 89 11.18 1.23 6.01
CA VAL A 89 11.57 0.75 7.34
C VAL A 89 10.60 1.34 8.36
N ILE A 90 10.05 0.47 9.20
CA ILE A 90 9.04 0.82 10.21
C ILE A 90 9.72 0.98 11.58
N ARG A 91 10.54 0.00 11.98
CA ARG A 91 11.37 0.08 13.19
C ARG A 91 12.75 -0.54 12.96
N PRO A 92 13.79 -0.06 13.65
CA PRO A 92 13.75 1.06 14.61
C PRO A 92 13.65 2.44 13.92
N LEU A 93 13.15 3.45 14.66
CA LEU A 93 12.81 4.77 14.09
C LEU A 93 14.03 5.56 13.60
N ASP A 94 15.18 5.36 14.22
CA ASP A 94 16.45 5.94 13.80
C ASP A 94 16.84 5.42 12.41
N MET A 95 16.71 4.11 12.14
CA MET A 95 16.91 3.54 10.81
C MET A 95 15.89 4.07 9.80
N ALA A 96 14.62 4.19 10.20
CA ALA A 96 13.56 4.70 9.33
C ALA A 96 13.84 6.12 8.80
N ALA A 97 14.58 6.95 9.56
CA ALA A 97 14.85 8.34 9.20
C ALA A 97 15.86 8.49 8.04
N TRP A 98 16.86 7.62 7.94
CA TRP A 98 17.92 7.74 6.92
C TRP A 98 17.83 6.69 5.81
N THR A 99 17.11 5.58 6.03
CA THR A 99 16.98 4.51 5.03
C THR A 99 16.55 5.00 3.64
N PRO A 100 15.62 5.97 3.46
CA PRO A 100 15.23 6.45 2.14
C PRO A 100 16.38 7.00 1.28
N ALA A 101 17.52 7.36 1.89
CA ALA A 101 18.72 7.79 1.17
C ALA A 101 19.52 6.62 0.56
N VAL A 102 19.32 5.39 1.03
CA VAL A 102 20.08 4.21 0.59
C VAL A 102 19.21 3.09 0.03
N TRP A 103 17.92 3.06 0.34
CA TRP A 103 16.99 2.02 -0.06
C TRP A 103 15.57 2.58 -0.19
N ILE A 104 14.93 2.29 -1.32
CA ILE A 104 13.58 2.78 -1.64
C ILE A 104 12.59 1.67 -1.94
N GLY A 105 13.01 0.41 -1.82
CA GLY A 105 12.15 -0.75 -2.05
C GLY A 105 12.86 -1.87 -2.80
N LYS A 106 12.09 -2.68 -3.53
CA LYS A 106 12.57 -3.91 -4.16
C LYS A 106 11.88 -4.11 -5.53
N THR A 107 12.54 -4.78 -6.45
CA THR A 107 11.97 -5.31 -7.69
C THR A 107 11.93 -6.83 -7.57
N PHE A 108 10.74 -7.42 -7.66
CA PHE A 108 10.53 -8.86 -7.57
C PHE A 108 10.40 -9.49 -8.95
N TYR A 109 11.28 -10.45 -9.21
CA TYR A 109 11.32 -11.29 -10.41
C TYR A 109 10.83 -12.70 -10.03
N THR A 110 9.55 -12.77 -9.70
CA THR A 110 8.91 -13.93 -9.09
C THR A 110 7.73 -14.43 -9.92
N GLY A 111 7.42 -15.71 -9.78
CA GLY A 111 6.16 -16.34 -10.16
C GLY A 111 5.50 -17.01 -8.95
N PRO A 112 4.41 -17.77 -9.11
CA PRO A 112 3.62 -18.29 -7.98
C PRO A 112 4.41 -19.03 -6.89
N ASP A 113 5.53 -19.66 -7.24
CA ASP A 113 6.35 -20.48 -6.35
C ASP A 113 7.58 -19.75 -5.76
N GLY A 114 7.75 -18.46 -6.05
CA GLY A 114 8.92 -17.67 -5.66
C GLY A 114 9.77 -17.22 -6.85
N GLY A 115 11.07 -17.02 -6.64
CA GLY A 115 11.99 -16.49 -7.64
C GLY A 115 13.17 -15.77 -6.99
N TYR A 116 13.46 -14.56 -7.46
CA TYR A 116 14.46 -13.70 -6.83
C TYR A 116 13.98 -12.24 -6.82
N LEU A 117 14.69 -11.40 -6.08
CA LEU A 117 14.50 -9.96 -6.10
C LEU A 117 15.82 -9.22 -6.18
N MET A 118 15.72 -7.95 -6.57
CA MET A 118 16.76 -6.96 -6.44
C MET A 118 16.26 -5.85 -5.51
N ASN A 119 17.10 -5.35 -4.61
CA ASN A 119 16.79 -4.14 -3.87
C ASN A 119 16.99 -2.94 -4.77
N ARG A 120 16.12 -1.94 -4.62
CA ARG A 120 16.24 -0.64 -5.26
C ARG A 120 17.00 0.26 -4.31
N ILE A 121 18.31 0.30 -4.49
CA ILE A 121 19.24 1.08 -3.68
C ILE A 121 19.39 2.49 -4.24
N THR A 122 19.68 3.43 -3.34
CA THR A 122 19.76 4.89 -3.60
C THR A 122 18.42 5.50 -4.07
N PRO A 123 18.27 6.84 -4.02
CA PRO A 123 17.08 7.50 -4.56
C PRO A 123 16.91 7.33 -6.08
N ALA A 124 17.98 6.98 -6.80
CA ALA A 124 17.92 6.67 -8.23
C ALA A 124 17.32 5.29 -8.53
N GLY A 125 17.09 4.45 -7.50
CA GLY A 125 16.48 3.13 -7.65
C GLY A 125 17.34 2.13 -8.43
N ILE A 126 18.67 2.25 -8.31
CA ILE A 126 19.63 1.31 -8.89
C ILE A 126 19.39 -0.07 -8.27
N GLU A 127 19.41 -1.12 -9.06
CA GLU A 127 19.23 -2.48 -8.55
C GLU A 127 20.53 -3.04 -7.97
N GLY A 128 20.44 -3.60 -6.76
CA GLY A 128 21.55 -4.21 -6.04
C GLY A 128 21.07 -5.17 -4.96
N TRP A 129 22.01 -5.81 -4.28
CA TRP A 129 21.74 -6.75 -3.17
C TRP A 129 20.68 -7.81 -3.52
N PRO A 130 21.01 -8.77 -4.41
CA PRO A 130 20.09 -9.83 -4.81
C PRO A 130 19.71 -10.76 -3.65
N ALA A 131 18.45 -11.20 -3.63
CA ALA A 131 17.98 -12.23 -2.69
C ALA A 131 17.11 -13.27 -3.40
N ASN A 132 17.21 -14.52 -2.96
CA ASN A 132 16.32 -15.59 -3.39
C ASN A 132 14.99 -15.51 -2.64
N VAL A 133 13.88 -15.72 -3.33
CA VAL A 133 12.52 -15.67 -2.78
C VAL A 133 11.90 -17.05 -2.83
N TYR A 134 11.48 -17.59 -1.69
CA TYR A 134 10.85 -18.91 -1.60
C TYR A 134 9.97 -19.04 -0.34
N SER A 135 9.06 -20.02 -0.33
CA SER A 135 8.26 -20.32 0.86
C SER A 135 9.10 -21.01 1.94
N ALA A 136 8.99 -20.56 3.18
CA ALA A 136 9.67 -21.16 4.33
C ALA A 136 8.84 -21.00 5.61
N PRO A 137 9.16 -21.75 6.69
CA PRO A 137 8.71 -21.41 8.03
C PRO A 137 9.29 -20.05 8.47
N ALA A 138 8.46 -19.19 9.04
CA ALA A 138 8.91 -17.94 9.61
C ALA A 138 9.79 -18.17 10.86
N ILE A 139 10.80 -17.32 11.03
CA ILE A 139 11.60 -17.24 12.26
C ILE A 139 10.72 -16.78 13.42
N LEU A 140 9.80 -15.84 13.19
CA LEU A 140 8.97 -15.27 14.26
C LEU A 140 7.99 -16.26 14.92
N ASP A 141 7.36 -17.15 14.13
CA ASP A 141 6.27 -18.01 14.61
C ASP A 141 6.20 -19.42 13.99
N GLY A 142 7.15 -19.77 13.11
CA GLY A 142 7.18 -21.07 12.42
C GLY A 142 6.12 -21.28 11.33
N ARG A 143 5.18 -20.35 11.13
CA ARG A 143 4.12 -20.47 10.10
C ARG A 143 4.65 -20.05 8.72
N PRO A 144 4.01 -20.48 7.61
CA PRO A 144 4.47 -20.15 6.27
C PRO A 144 4.67 -18.64 6.02
N THR A 145 5.78 -18.29 5.37
CA THR A 145 6.16 -16.92 5.01
C THR A 145 6.93 -16.93 3.68
N TRP A 146 7.08 -15.77 3.05
CA TRP A 146 8.06 -15.60 1.98
C TRP A 146 9.40 -15.23 2.57
N ALA A 147 10.37 -16.13 2.43
CA ALA A 147 11.76 -15.89 2.76
C ALA A 147 12.43 -15.05 1.66
N LEU A 148 13.18 -14.03 2.04
CA LEU A 148 14.10 -13.30 1.15
C LEU A 148 15.52 -13.55 1.66
N ASN A 149 16.19 -14.51 1.02
CA ASN A 149 17.50 -14.98 1.45
C ASN A 149 18.61 -14.27 0.67
N TYR A 150 19.35 -13.40 1.36
CA TYR A 150 20.44 -12.59 0.80
C TYR A 150 21.77 -13.32 0.73
N ALA A 151 21.83 -14.64 0.85
CA ALA A 151 23.06 -15.41 0.62
C ALA A 151 23.79 -15.07 -0.71
N PRO A 152 23.11 -14.72 -1.83
CA PRO A 152 23.79 -14.27 -3.05
C PRO A 152 24.38 -12.85 -2.97
N SER A 153 23.98 -12.05 -1.98
CA SER A 153 24.48 -10.68 -1.81
C SER A 153 25.83 -10.68 -1.08
N PRO A 154 26.79 -9.82 -1.48
CA PRO A 154 27.99 -9.60 -0.68
C PRO A 154 27.68 -8.89 0.64
N THR A 155 26.69 -7.99 0.62
CA THR A 155 26.12 -7.28 1.77
C THR A 155 24.70 -6.86 1.39
N PRO A 156 23.77 -6.69 2.34
CA PRO A 156 23.85 -7.10 3.74
C PRO A 156 23.71 -8.63 3.93
N GLN A 157 24.29 -9.17 5.01
CA GLN A 157 24.15 -10.59 5.38
C GLN A 157 22.91 -10.80 6.25
N ILE A 158 21.74 -10.63 5.63
CA ILE A 158 20.43 -10.68 6.31
C ILE A 158 19.52 -11.75 5.72
N TYR A 159 18.51 -12.13 6.50
CA TYR A 159 17.43 -12.97 6.07
C TYR A 159 16.14 -12.24 6.38
N ASP A 160 15.38 -11.88 5.34
CA ASP A 160 14.08 -11.28 5.56
C ASP A 160 12.97 -12.33 5.49
N GLU A 161 11.89 -12.05 6.18
CA GLU A 161 10.62 -12.75 6.03
C GLU A 161 9.49 -11.77 5.87
N ILE A 162 8.55 -12.06 4.97
CA ILE A 162 7.40 -11.19 4.70
C ILE A 162 6.10 -11.99 4.57
N ARG A 163 5.01 -11.38 5.03
CA ARG A 163 3.64 -11.83 4.79
C ARG A 163 2.81 -10.70 4.20
N GLU A 164 1.83 -11.06 3.39
CA GLU A 164 0.82 -10.11 2.91
C GLU A 164 -0.19 -9.85 4.04
N ILE A 165 -0.24 -8.61 4.54
CA ILE A 165 -1.08 -8.22 5.68
C ILE A 165 -2.41 -7.58 5.26
N THR A 166 -2.43 -6.98 4.07
CA THR A 166 -3.61 -6.57 3.32
C THR A 166 -3.29 -6.74 1.83
N PRO A 167 -4.29 -6.84 0.93
CA PRO A 167 -4.01 -7.02 -0.49
C PRO A 167 -3.05 -5.97 -1.04
N GLY A 168 -1.88 -6.42 -1.51
CA GLY A 168 -0.83 -5.56 -2.05
C GLY A 168 0.08 -4.87 -1.03
N VAL A 169 -0.03 -5.19 0.27
CA VAL A 169 0.90 -4.72 1.30
C VAL A 169 1.54 -5.91 2.01
N TRP A 170 2.87 -5.96 1.97
CA TRP A 170 3.63 -6.96 2.70
C TRP A 170 4.34 -6.32 3.89
N PHE A 171 4.31 -6.97 5.04
CA PHE A 171 5.04 -6.57 6.24
C PHE A 171 6.00 -7.68 6.65
N GLY A 172 7.16 -7.31 7.19
CA GLY A 172 8.19 -8.27 7.47
C GLY A 172 9.30 -7.81 8.40
N TYR A 173 10.14 -8.78 8.71
CA TYR A 173 11.29 -8.68 9.60
C TYR A 173 12.55 -8.92 8.81
N SER A 174 13.61 -8.22 9.17
CA SER A 174 14.97 -8.52 8.73
C SER A 174 15.76 -9.09 9.89
N TRP A 175 16.36 -10.25 9.70
CA TRP A 175 17.12 -10.98 10.71
C TRP A 175 18.60 -11.00 10.33
N SER A 176 19.49 -10.80 11.31
CA SER A 176 20.92 -11.04 11.10
C SER A 176 21.17 -12.52 10.80
N ARG A 177 22.08 -12.79 9.86
CA ARG A 177 22.63 -14.14 9.59
C ARG A 177 23.94 -14.41 10.33
N ASP A 178 24.31 -13.56 11.29
CA ASP A 178 25.53 -13.72 12.06
C ASP A 178 25.49 -15.00 12.92
N PRO A 179 26.66 -15.58 13.30
CA PRO A 179 26.74 -16.84 14.04
C PRO A 179 26.05 -16.87 15.40
N GLY A 180 25.66 -15.72 15.95
CA GLY A 180 24.99 -15.58 17.25
C GLY A 180 23.50 -15.99 17.26
N GLY A 181 22.94 -16.38 16.12
CA GLY A 181 21.52 -16.68 15.97
C GLY A 181 20.70 -15.49 15.46
N PRO A 182 19.41 -15.70 15.13
CA PRO A 182 18.61 -14.67 14.49
C PRO A 182 18.30 -13.53 15.46
N VAL A 183 18.91 -12.37 15.23
CA VAL A 183 18.57 -11.10 15.89
C VAL A 183 17.77 -10.25 14.90
N ALA A 184 16.57 -9.83 15.29
CA ALA A 184 15.77 -8.91 14.49
C ALA A 184 16.50 -7.56 14.40
N LEU A 185 16.85 -7.15 13.18
CA LEU A 185 17.53 -5.88 12.90
C LEU A 185 16.53 -4.76 12.67
N LEU A 186 15.49 -5.03 11.88
CA LEU A 186 14.45 -4.07 11.55
C LEU A 186 13.15 -4.76 11.16
N THR A 187 12.06 -4.01 11.11
CA THR A 187 10.86 -4.37 10.36
C THR A 187 10.62 -3.37 9.23
N PHE A 188 9.94 -3.83 8.21
CA PHE A 188 9.67 -3.05 7.02
C PHE A 188 8.34 -3.43 6.36
N ALA A 189 7.84 -2.54 5.52
CA ALA A 189 6.71 -2.80 4.65
C ALA A 189 7.06 -2.58 3.17
N LEU A 190 6.31 -3.25 2.29
CA LEU A 190 6.39 -3.17 0.84
C LEU A 190 4.99 -2.99 0.24
N ALA A 191 4.85 -2.16 -0.81
CA ALA A 191 3.62 -2.00 -1.59
C ALA A 191 3.88 -1.67 -3.06
#